data_AF-A0AA40VD32-F1
#
_entry.id   AF-A0AA40VD32-F1
#
_cell.length_a   1.000
_cell.length_b   1.000
_cell.length_c   1.000
_cell.angle_alpha   90.00
_cell.angle_beta   90.00
_cell.angle_gamma   90.00
#
_symmetry.space_group_name_H-M   'P 1'
#
loop_
_entity.id
_entity.type
_entity.pdbx_description
1 polymer ?
#
loop_
_entity_poly.entity_id
_entity_poly.type
_entity_poly.pdbx_seq_one_letter_code
_entity_poly.pdbx_strand_id
1 'polypeptide(L)'
;MQTPTTAANATIDMPEIAEALVRMGQGLNAVGSERIPLDDAVGRICAEALTARLDAPPFAVAAMDGYALRWAEAGALMDCAGVVRAGDPIGPPLAPGTCRRIFTGAPIPPQADTVVVQELTEAVGERVRILPGAAPNRHIRAAGSNFCLGAPVTRLGKRLSARDIGLAAAAGHAEIRVHRWPRVAVLSTGNELSRAFAEGPGNQILDANRPALKALVRAWGGVPLDLGIAPDDSATLSVTLSRVLATEGIDLLVTSGGASVGDFDLLSPAMAGLGFEPAFRKVRMRPGKATLFGHLGPLPVLGLPGNAVAALVSALLFLKPAMARLSGTEWAAPSPERAVLATALPATGPRTTFLRGQLGRDEQGAPTFSVMAEQDNAMLSELALADALAVRPADAPPAAPGDPVAILRFDLSPGF
;
A
#
# COMPACT_ATOMS: atom_id res chain seq x y z
N MET A 1 -41.36 22.58 -46.56
CA MET A 1 -40.98 22.68 -45.15
C MET A 1 -40.80 21.26 -44.61
N GLN A 2 -39.58 20.74 -44.66
CA GLN A 2 -39.20 19.48 -44.03
C GLN A 2 -38.28 19.85 -42.87
N THR A 3 -38.75 19.61 -41.65
CA THR A 3 -37.91 19.56 -40.45
C THR A 3 -37.01 18.32 -40.53
N PRO A 4 -35.68 18.43 -40.41
CA PRO A 4 -34.86 17.27 -40.15
C PRO A 4 -34.86 17.00 -38.64
N THR A 5 -35.53 15.92 -38.28
CA THR A 5 -35.32 15.18 -37.05
C THR A 5 -34.01 14.40 -37.16
N THR A 6 -32.99 14.75 -36.38
CA THR A 6 -31.88 13.85 -36.04
C THR A 6 -31.29 14.28 -34.71
N ALA A 7 -31.95 13.91 -33.61
CA ALA A 7 -31.25 13.67 -32.36
C ALA A 7 -30.35 12.44 -32.60
N ALA A 8 -29.07 12.69 -32.90
CA ALA A 8 -28.09 11.63 -32.94
C ALA A 8 -28.11 10.92 -31.57
N ASN A 9 -28.37 9.61 -31.57
CA ASN A 9 -28.14 8.74 -30.43
C ASN A 9 -26.67 8.88 -30.04
N ALA A 10 -26.36 9.78 -29.11
CA ALA A 10 -25.05 9.87 -28.50
C ALA A 10 -24.83 8.54 -27.78
N THR A 11 -23.97 7.70 -28.35
CA THR A 11 -23.57 6.42 -27.78
C THR A 11 -23.10 6.69 -26.35
N ILE A 12 -23.77 6.09 -25.37
CA ILE A 12 -23.42 6.26 -23.96
C ILE A 12 -21.99 5.74 -23.79
N ASP A 13 -21.04 6.64 -23.54
CA ASP A 13 -19.65 6.30 -23.27
C ASP A 13 -19.55 5.41 -22.03
N MET A 14 -19.31 4.12 -22.27
CA MET A 14 -19.25 3.04 -21.29
C MET A 14 -18.06 2.15 -21.61
N PRO A 15 -16.83 2.63 -21.30
CA PRO A 15 -15.59 1.89 -21.52
C PRO A 15 -15.54 0.57 -20.76
N GLU A 16 -14.65 -0.31 -21.22
CA GLU A 16 -14.18 -1.45 -20.42
C GLU A 16 -13.39 -0.95 -19.20
N ILE A 17 -13.26 -1.79 -18.17
CA ILE A 17 -12.60 -1.41 -16.90
C ILE A 17 -11.16 -0.96 -17.14
N ALA A 18 -10.41 -1.68 -17.99
CA ALA A 18 -9.03 -1.34 -18.31
C ALA A 18 -8.90 0.04 -18.97
N GLU A 19 -9.80 0.36 -19.89
CA GLU A 19 -9.84 1.66 -20.56
C GLU A 19 -10.25 2.78 -19.58
N ALA A 20 -11.25 2.54 -18.73
CA ALA A 20 -11.66 3.47 -17.68
C ALA A 20 -10.49 3.79 -16.73
N LEU A 21 -9.70 2.78 -16.35
CA LEU A 21 -8.49 2.96 -15.53
C LEU A 21 -7.42 3.79 -16.26
N VAL A 22 -7.17 3.56 -17.55
CA VAL A 22 -6.22 4.38 -18.31
C VAL A 22 -6.65 5.85 -18.33
N ARG A 23 -7.92 6.13 -18.64
CA ARG A 23 -8.46 7.50 -18.65
C ARG A 23 -8.38 8.15 -17.26
N MET A 24 -8.67 7.39 -16.20
CA MET A 24 -8.58 7.88 -14.82
C MET A 24 -7.13 8.20 -14.41
N GLY A 25 -6.18 7.34 -14.76
CA GLY A 25 -4.76 7.54 -14.43
C GLY A 25 -4.15 8.80 -15.07
N GLN A 26 -4.63 9.21 -16.25
CA GLN A 26 -4.24 10.46 -16.91
C GLN A 26 -4.70 11.71 -16.15
N GLY A 27 -5.79 11.58 -15.40
CA GLY A 27 -6.41 12.66 -14.62
C GLY A 27 -5.89 12.81 -13.19
N LEU A 28 -4.96 11.96 -12.75
CA LEU A 28 -4.49 11.91 -11.37
C LEU A 28 -2.97 12.07 -11.28
N ASN A 29 -2.54 12.92 -10.36
CA ASN A 29 -1.14 13.17 -10.06
C ASN A 29 -0.83 12.86 -8.60
N ALA A 30 0.40 12.45 -8.32
CA ALA A 30 0.84 12.24 -6.96
C ALA A 30 0.72 13.55 -6.17
N VAL A 31 0.28 13.44 -4.92
CA VAL A 31 0.26 14.57 -4.00
C VAL A 31 1.69 14.98 -3.65
N GLY A 32 1.82 16.19 -3.10
CA GLY A 32 3.09 16.73 -2.65
C GLY A 32 3.82 15.85 -1.63
N SER A 33 5.06 16.22 -1.31
CA SER A 33 5.87 15.49 -0.33
C SER A 33 6.14 16.33 0.92
N GLU A 34 6.45 15.64 2.01
CA GLU A 34 6.83 16.21 3.29
C GLU A 34 8.03 15.46 3.85
N ARG A 35 8.84 16.13 4.69
CA ARG A 35 9.96 15.48 5.40
C ARG A 35 9.50 15.19 6.83
N ILE A 36 9.66 13.94 7.24
CA ILE A 36 9.23 13.46 8.56
C ILE A 36 10.35 12.66 9.23
N PRO A 37 10.33 12.54 10.58
CA PRO A 37 11.18 11.59 11.30
C PRO A 37 10.99 10.15 10.79
N LEU A 38 12.05 9.34 10.84
CA LEU A 38 11.97 7.92 10.45
C LEU A 38 10.95 7.12 11.29
N ASP A 39 10.79 7.48 12.56
CA ASP A 39 9.86 6.82 13.49
C ASP A 39 8.40 6.91 13.02
N ASP A 40 8.05 7.99 12.29
CA ASP A 40 6.71 8.23 11.75
C ASP A 40 6.54 7.75 10.30
N ALA A 41 7.58 7.15 9.72
CA ALA A 41 7.64 6.86 8.29
C ALA A 41 7.17 5.45 7.89
N VAL A 42 6.92 4.55 8.85
CA VAL A 42 6.37 3.21 8.55
C VAL A 42 5.02 3.33 7.83
N GLY A 43 4.84 2.54 6.76
CA GLY A 43 3.65 2.55 5.92
C GLY A 43 3.54 3.77 4.98
N ARG A 44 4.43 4.77 5.09
CA ARG A 44 4.48 5.91 4.16
C ARG A 44 5.10 5.52 2.82
N ILE A 45 4.79 6.27 1.77
CA ILE A 45 5.39 6.10 0.45
C ILE A 45 6.58 7.03 0.31
N CYS A 46 7.75 6.48 0.02
CA CYS A 46 8.97 7.23 -0.15
C CYS A 46 8.91 8.14 -1.39
N ALA A 47 9.22 9.43 -1.21
CA ALA A 47 9.17 10.45 -2.25
C ALA A 47 10.56 10.84 -2.80
N GLU A 48 11.62 10.15 -2.36
CA GLU A 48 12.98 10.31 -2.87
C GLU A 48 13.73 8.97 -2.83
N ALA A 49 14.70 8.75 -3.73
CA ALA A 49 15.62 7.63 -3.56
C ALA A 49 16.65 8.00 -2.48
N LEU A 50 16.99 7.06 -1.60
CA LEU A 50 18.05 7.25 -0.60
C LEU A 50 19.25 6.37 -0.90
N THR A 51 20.42 6.91 -0.62
CA THR A 51 21.69 6.19 -0.61
C THR A 51 22.32 6.25 0.78
N ALA A 52 23.20 5.31 1.10
CA ALA A 52 23.89 5.28 2.37
C ALA A 52 24.86 6.45 2.51
N ARG A 53 24.88 7.08 3.69
CA ARG A 53 25.75 8.23 4.01
C ARG A 53 27.07 7.84 4.67
N LEU A 54 27.24 6.55 4.95
CA LEU A 54 28.40 5.94 5.59
C LEU A 54 28.43 4.45 5.27
N ASP A 55 29.62 3.86 5.44
CA ASP A 55 29.79 2.42 5.46
C ASP A 55 29.12 1.83 6.73
N ALA A 56 28.57 0.62 6.61
CA ALA A 56 28.08 -0.16 7.74
C ALA A 56 28.76 -1.54 7.78
N PRO A 57 29.50 -1.87 8.86
CA PRO A 57 29.99 -0.94 9.88
C PRO A 57 30.97 0.10 9.29
N PRO A 58 31.16 1.27 9.93
CA PRO A 58 32.04 2.33 9.41
C PRO A 58 33.54 2.02 9.52
N PHE A 59 33.90 0.99 10.29
CA PHE A 59 35.25 0.48 10.46
C PHE A 59 35.18 -1.04 10.68
N ALA A 60 36.31 -1.73 10.60
CA ALA A 60 36.35 -3.16 10.87
C ALA A 60 36.04 -3.45 12.35
N VAL A 61 35.15 -4.40 12.63
CA VAL A 61 34.74 -4.77 13.98
C VAL A 61 34.84 -6.27 14.23
N ALA A 62 35.00 -6.65 15.50
CA ALA A 62 34.95 -8.04 15.90
C ALA A 62 33.54 -8.63 15.69
N ALA A 63 33.47 -9.80 15.08
CA ALA A 63 32.23 -10.54 14.85
C ALA A 63 31.83 -11.41 16.04
N MET A 64 32.80 -11.75 16.90
CA MET A 64 32.68 -12.65 18.04
C MET A 64 33.52 -12.11 19.20
N ASP A 65 33.25 -12.60 20.41
CA ASP A 65 34.09 -12.34 21.58
C ASP A 65 35.33 -13.23 21.57
N GLY A 66 36.49 -12.66 21.84
CA GLY A 66 37.74 -13.40 21.80
C GLY A 66 38.98 -12.54 21.98
N TYR A 67 40.03 -12.86 21.22
CA TYR A 67 41.31 -12.16 21.22
C TYR A 67 41.70 -11.72 19.81
N ALA A 68 41.88 -10.41 19.62
CA ALA A 68 42.42 -9.84 18.39
C ALA A 68 43.95 -9.98 18.39
N LEU A 69 44.49 -10.53 17.31
CA LEU A 69 45.92 -10.84 17.17
C LEU A 69 46.38 -10.77 15.71
N ARG A 70 47.70 -10.85 15.53
CA ARG A 70 48.35 -11.10 14.23
C ARG A 70 48.49 -12.61 14.03
N TRP A 71 47.87 -13.18 13.01
CA TRP A 71 47.84 -14.64 12.84
C TRP A 71 49.22 -15.28 12.76
N ALA A 72 50.19 -14.58 12.17
CA ALA A 72 51.58 -15.03 12.09
C ALA A 72 52.20 -15.35 13.46
N GLU A 73 51.66 -14.80 14.55
CA GLU A 73 52.14 -14.95 15.92
C GLU A 73 51.27 -15.91 16.75
N ALA A 74 50.21 -16.51 16.17
CA ALA A 74 49.21 -17.31 16.89
C ALA A 74 49.77 -18.60 17.55
N GLY A 75 50.95 -19.07 17.12
CA GLY A 75 51.64 -20.21 17.72
C GLY A 75 52.42 -19.89 19.01
N ALA A 76 52.58 -18.61 19.36
CA ALA A 76 53.28 -18.16 20.55
C ALA A 76 52.32 -17.92 21.72
N LEU A 77 52.86 -17.93 22.94
CA LEU A 77 52.17 -17.43 24.12
C LEU A 77 52.25 -15.90 24.12
N MET A 78 51.10 -15.21 23.98
CA MET A 78 51.04 -13.76 23.76
C MET A 78 50.62 -12.99 25.01
N ASP A 79 51.19 -11.83 25.26
CA ASP A 79 50.75 -10.94 26.34
C ASP A 79 49.41 -10.29 25.99
N CYS A 80 48.44 -10.32 26.91
CA CYS A 80 47.14 -9.68 26.71
C CYS A 80 47.24 -8.19 27.06
N ALA A 81 47.49 -7.34 26.06
CA ALA A 81 47.72 -5.91 26.20
C ALA A 81 46.40 -5.10 26.32
N GLY A 82 45.52 -5.54 27.20
CA GLY A 82 44.27 -4.86 27.55
C GLY A 82 43.03 -5.38 26.84
N VAL A 83 41.94 -4.62 26.99
CA VAL A 83 40.58 -4.97 26.57
C VAL A 83 40.04 -3.92 25.61
N VAL A 84 39.33 -4.33 24.55
CA VAL A 84 38.61 -3.45 23.63
C VAL A 84 37.14 -3.85 23.57
N ARG A 85 36.25 -2.89 23.80
CA ARG A 85 34.80 -3.06 23.87
C ARG A 85 34.10 -2.28 22.75
N ALA A 86 32.85 -2.63 22.47
CA ALA A 86 32.01 -1.83 21.58
C ALA A 86 31.86 -0.40 22.14
N GLY A 87 32.10 0.59 21.29
CA GLY A 87 32.08 2.01 21.67
C GLY A 87 33.45 2.59 22.08
N ASP A 88 34.46 1.76 22.32
CA ASP A 88 35.82 2.24 22.54
C ASP A 88 36.40 2.88 21.27
N PRO A 89 37.32 3.86 21.37
CA PRO A 89 38.03 4.38 20.22
C PRO A 89 38.96 3.32 19.61
N ILE A 90 39.28 3.48 18.32
CA ILE A 90 40.33 2.67 17.67
C ILE A 90 41.65 2.95 18.38
N GLY A 91 42.19 1.93 19.06
CA GLY A 91 43.45 2.03 19.80
C GLY A 91 44.69 2.05 18.90
N PRO A 92 45.89 2.15 19.51
CA PRO A 92 47.15 2.03 18.77
C PRO A 92 47.29 0.63 18.14
N PRO A 93 48.18 0.46 17.14
CA PRO A 93 48.50 -0.84 16.58
C PRO A 93 48.92 -1.86 17.64
N LEU A 94 48.57 -3.14 17.42
CA LEU A 94 49.09 -4.23 18.27
C LEU A 94 50.61 -4.24 18.24
N ALA A 95 51.27 -4.42 19.38
CA ALA A 95 52.72 -4.64 19.43
C ALA A 95 53.04 -6.11 19.11
N PRO A 96 54.25 -6.43 18.59
CA PRO A 96 54.66 -7.83 18.40
C PRO A 96 54.61 -8.63 19.71
N GLY A 97 54.14 -9.86 19.65
CA GLY A 97 53.97 -10.76 20.80
C GLY A 97 52.76 -10.44 21.67
N THR A 98 51.89 -9.51 21.26
CA THR A 98 50.71 -9.10 22.03
C THR A 98 49.40 -9.41 21.33
N CYS A 99 48.36 -9.62 22.13
CA CYS A 99 46.98 -9.69 21.70
C CYS A 99 46.12 -8.72 22.54
N ARG A 100 44.88 -8.48 22.12
CA ARG A 100 43.90 -7.74 22.93
C ARG A 100 42.64 -8.58 23.12
N ARG A 101 42.14 -8.67 24.36
CA ARG A 101 40.80 -9.20 24.59
C ARG A 101 39.80 -8.27 23.91
N ILE A 102 38.94 -8.80 23.06
CA ILE A 102 38.01 -8.01 22.24
C ILE A 102 36.61 -8.59 22.30
N PHE A 103 35.60 -7.72 22.30
CA PHE A 103 34.19 -8.10 22.31
C PHE A 103 33.49 -7.76 21.00
N THR A 104 32.39 -8.44 20.73
CA THR A 104 31.58 -8.29 19.52
C THR A 104 31.20 -6.82 19.30
N GLY A 105 31.42 -6.32 18.07
CA GLY A 105 31.17 -4.93 17.71
C GLY A 105 32.29 -3.95 18.09
N ALA A 106 33.31 -4.38 18.84
CA ALA A 106 34.48 -3.54 19.13
C ALA A 106 35.34 -3.32 17.88
N PRO A 107 35.99 -2.15 17.74
CA PRO A 107 36.90 -1.89 16.63
C PRO A 107 38.10 -2.84 16.64
N ILE A 108 38.47 -3.34 15.47
CA ILE A 108 39.69 -4.15 15.32
C ILE A 108 40.93 -3.25 15.52
N PRO A 109 41.84 -3.60 16.44
CA PRO A 109 43.10 -2.88 16.60
C PRO A 109 43.92 -2.92 15.30
N PRO A 110 44.60 -1.82 14.91
CA PRO A 110 45.46 -1.86 13.73
C PRO A 110 46.51 -2.98 13.83
N GLN A 111 46.85 -3.58 12.69
CA GLN A 111 47.72 -4.77 12.56
C GLN A 111 47.11 -6.09 13.09
N ALA A 112 45.94 -6.10 13.72
CA ALA A 112 45.23 -7.36 13.93
C ALA A 112 44.58 -7.82 12.63
N ASP A 113 44.77 -9.09 12.27
CA ASP A 113 44.18 -9.72 11.08
C ASP A 113 43.16 -10.81 11.43
N THR A 114 43.11 -11.23 12.71
CA THR A 114 42.29 -12.35 13.16
C THR A 114 41.75 -12.09 14.56
N VAL A 115 40.48 -12.45 14.79
CA VAL A 115 39.92 -12.61 16.13
C VAL A 115 39.74 -14.10 16.38
N VAL A 116 40.43 -14.64 17.39
CA VAL A 116 40.23 -16.03 17.82
C VAL A 116 39.20 -16.04 18.93
N VAL A 117 38.13 -16.83 18.76
CA VAL A 117 37.05 -16.95 19.76
C VAL A 117 37.59 -17.47 21.08
N GLN A 118 37.05 -16.99 22.20
CA GLN A 118 37.56 -17.31 23.53
C GLN A 118 37.58 -18.83 23.84
N GLU A 119 36.68 -19.60 23.23
CA GLU A 119 36.58 -21.06 23.34
C GLU A 119 37.80 -21.78 22.75
N LEU A 120 38.53 -21.13 21.85
CA LEU A 120 39.78 -21.62 21.25
C LEU A 120 41.00 -20.92 21.85
N THR A 121 40.88 -20.43 23.08
CA THR A 121 41.99 -19.81 23.80
C THR A 121 42.05 -20.30 25.24
N GLU A 122 43.24 -20.29 25.80
CA GLU A 122 43.49 -20.61 27.21
C GLU A 122 44.29 -19.47 27.83
N ALA A 123 43.78 -18.93 28.95
CA ALA A 123 44.50 -17.91 29.72
C ALA A 123 45.59 -18.58 30.57
N VAL A 124 46.81 -18.07 30.45
CA VAL A 124 47.99 -18.51 31.21
C VAL A 124 48.58 -17.29 31.92
N GLY A 125 48.06 -16.97 33.10
CA GLY A 125 48.36 -15.71 33.79
C GLY A 125 47.86 -14.51 33.00
N GLU A 126 48.72 -13.53 32.72
CA GLU A 126 48.41 -12.37 31.87
C GLU A 126 48.58 -12.64 30.37
N ARG A 127 48.88 -13.89 30.01
CA ARG A 127 49.10 -14.32 28.64
C ARG A 127 47.98 -15.21 28.13
N VAL A 128 47.92 -15.34 26.81
CA VAL A 128 46.91 -16.13 26.12
C VAL A 128 47.61 -17.12 25.19
N ARG A 129 47.20 -18.38 25.28
CA ARG A 129 47.57 -19.45 24.38
C ARG A 129 46.41 -19.71 23.41
N ILE A 130 46.71 -19.82 22.12
CA ILE A 130 45.73 -20.22 21.11
C ILE A 130 45.68 -21.75 21.04
N LEU A 131 44.48 -22.31 21.08
CA LEU A 131 44.24 -23.75 21.01
C LEU A 131 44.11 -24.22 19.56
N PRO A 132 44.33 -25.53 19.28
CA PRO A 132 44.08 -26.09 17.96
C PRO A 132 42.66 -25.84 17.46
N GLY A 133 42.50 -25.61 16.15
CA GLY A 133 41.20 -25.37 15.51
C GLY A 133 40.92 -23.91 15.14
N ALA A 134 41.74 -22.96 15.59
CA ALA A 134 41.68 -21.58 15.12
C ALA A 134 42.14 -21.45 13.66
N ALA A 135 41.69 -20.40 12.96
CA ALA A 135 42.03 -20.16 11.55
C ALA A 135 42.29 -18.67 11.28
N PRO A 136 43.16 -18.32 10.31
CA PRO A 136 43.47 -16.94 9.96
C PRO A 136 42.27 -16.19 9.38
N ASN A 137 42.27 -14.86 9.50
CA ASN A 137 41.33 -13.95 8.86
C ASN A 137 39.85 -14.26 9.19
N ARG A 138 39.61 -14.77 10.41
CA ARG A 138 38.27 -15.10 10.91
C ARG A 138 37.77 -14.07 11.91
N HIS A 139 36.45 -14.02 12.01
CA HIS A 139 35.68 -13.26 13.00
C HIS A 139 35.94 -11.75 13.01
N ILE A 140 36.31 -11.20 11.85
CA ILE A 140 36.34 -9.77 11.58
C ILE A 140 35.26 -9.46 10.55
N ARG A 141 34.40 -8.48 10.86
CA ARG A 141 33.53 -7.84 9.87
C ARG A 141 34.26 -6.62 9.35
N ALA A 142 34.60 -6.62 8.06
CA ALA A 142 35.25 -5.49 7.42
C ALA A 142 34.34 -4.25 7.44
N ALA A 143 34.94 -3.06 7.33
CA ALA A 143 34.19 -1.84 7.08
C ALA A 143 33.34 -2.01 5.80
N GLY A 144 32.11 -1.54 5.83
CA GLY A 144 31.19 -1.61 4.69
C GLY A 144 30.69 -3.02 4.34
N SER A 145 30.97 -4.04 5.16
CA SER A 145 30.58 -5.43 4.83
C SER A 145 29.07 -5.67 4.76
N ASN A 146 28.25 -4.79 5.35
CA ASN A 146 26.81 -4.78 5.16
C ASN A 146 26.44 -3.96 3.91
N PHE A 147 26.88 -2.70 3.89
CA PHE A 147 26.80 -1.83 2.72
C PHE A 147 27.84 -0.71 2.81
N CYS A 148 28.25 -0.19 1.65
CA CYS A 148 29.18 0.93 1.57
C CYS A 148 28.45 2.26 1.40
N LEU A 149 29.16 3.37 1.64
CA LEU A 149 28.78 4.72 1.27
C LEU A 149 28.27 4.75 -0.18
N GLY A 150 27.13 5.40 -0.39
CA GLY A 150 26.49 5.52 -1.70
C GLY A 150 25.64 4.32 -2.13
N ALA A 151 25.64 3.21 -1.38
CA ALA A 151 24.79 2.06 -1.69
C ALA A 151 23.29 2.44 -1.65
N PRO A 152 22.44 1.88 -2.54
CA PRO A 152 20.99 2.12 -2.51
C PRO A 152 20.36 1.63 -1.20
N VAL A 153 19.54 2.47 -0.57
CA VAL A 153 18.82 2.16 0.70
C VAL A 153 17.33 1.97 0.41
N THR A 154 16.71 2.95 -0.23
CA THR A 154 15.31 2.87 -0.66
C THR A 154 15.11 3.60 -1.97
N ARG A 155 13.98 3.33 -2.63
CA ARG A 155 13.63 3.88 -3.94
C ARG A 155 12.35 4.71 -3.86
N LEU A 156 12.23 5.67 -4.77
CA LEU A 156 11.00 6.42 -5.02
C LEU A 156 9.80 5.46 -5.19
N GLY A 157 8.66 5.83 -4.60
CA GLY A 157 7.40 5.09 -4.70
C GLY A 157 7.36 3.80 -3.87
N LYS A 158 8.38 3.49 -3.06
CA LYS A 158 8.37 2.33 -2.16
C LYS A 158 7.55 2.64 -0.91
N ARG A 159 6.62 1.75 -0.55
CA ARG A 159 6.00 1.74 0.77
C ARG A 159 7.02 1.25 1.81
N LEU A 160 7.28 2.05 2.82
CA LEU A 160 8.32 1.80 3.81
C LEU A 160 7.84 0.79 4.85
N SER A 161 8.49 -0.38 4.90
CA SER A 161 8.30 -1.36 5.96
C SER A 161 9.21 -1.07 7.17
N ALA A 162 8.99 -1.75 8.29
CA ALA A 162 9.89 -1.68 9.45
C ALA A 162 11.37 -2.01 9.09
N ARG A 163 11.59 -2.91 8.11
CA ARG A 163 12.93 -3.27 7.64
C ARG A 163 13.59 -2.11 6.90
N ASP A 164 12.80 -1.36 6.12
CA ASP A 164 13.27 -0.20 5.39
C ASP A 164 13.66 0.93 6.32
N ILE A 165 12.89 1.14 7.39
CA ILE A 165 13.22 2.11 8.44
C ILE A 165 14.54 1.74 9.11
N GLY A 166 14.73 0.48 9.52
CA GLY A 166 15.99 0.03 10.10
C GLY A 166 17.19 0.20 9.17
N LEU A 167 17.02 -0.09 7.87
CA LEU A 167 18.06 0.11 6.87
C LEU A 167 18.38 1.61 6.69
N ALA A 168 17.37 2.47 6.59
CA ALA A 168 17.57 3.92 6.46
C ALA A 168 18.28 4.52 7.67
N ALA A 169 17.92 4.08 8.89
CA ALA A 169 18.57 4.50 10.12
C ALA A 169 20.05 4.05 10.14
N ALA A 170 20.33 2.77 9.87
CA ALA A 170 21.69 2.25 9.79
C ALA A 170 22.53 2.95 8.71
N ALA A 171 21.88 3.44 7.66
CA ALA A 171 22.48 4.17 6.56
C ALA A 171 22.66 5.69 6.82
N GLY A 172 22.37 6.16 8.04
CA GLY A 172 22.67 7.53 8.50
C GLY A 172 21.56 8.55 8.24
N HIS A 173 20.33 8.10 8.03
CA HIS A 173 19.16 8.99 7.89
C HIS A 173 18.39 9.02 9.21
N ALA A 174 18.01 10.21 9.69
CA ALA A 174 17.10 10.39 10.83
C ALA A 174 15.69 10.80 10.37
N GLU A 175 15.60 11.33 9.15
CA GLU A 175 14.38 11.80 8.51
C GLU A 175 14.36 11.35 7.05
N ILE A 176 13.16 11.26 6.49
CA ILE A 176 12.96 10.85 5.09
C ILE A 176 11.86 11.69 4.45
N ARG A 177 12.00 11.98 3.16
CA ARG A 177 10.92 12.61 2.39
C ARG A 177 9.94 11.56 1.91
N VAL A 178 8.68 11.74 2.24
CA VAL A 178 7.57 10.85 1.87
C VAL A 178 6.48 11.65 1.18
N HIS A 179 5.61 10.98 0.41
CA HIS A 179 4.39 11.60 -0.06
C HIS A 179 3.49 11.92 1.14
N ARG A 180 2.87 13.10 1.13
CA ARG A 180 1.85 13.43 2.13
C ARG A 180 0.68 12.48 1.97
N TRP A 181 -0.14 12.36 3.02
CA TRP A 181 -1.38 11.61 2.87
C TRP A 181 -2.35 12.35 1.93
N PRO A 182 -2.93 11.68 0.91
CA PRO A 182 -3.99 12.26 0.11
C PRO A 182 -5.23 12.56 0.96
N ARG A 183 -5.82 13.73 0.77
CA ARG A 183 -7.02 14.20 1.46
C ARG A 183 -8.22 13.97 0.56
N VAL A 184 -9.09 13.03 0.95
CA VAL A 184 -10.22 12.58 0.12
C VAL A 184 -11.52 13.03 0.77
N ALA A 185 -12.25 13.91 0.10
CA ALA A 185 -13.57 14.31 0.55
C ALA A 185 -14.61 13.25 0.19
N VAL A 186 -15.48 12.88 1.14
CA VAL A 186 -16.48 11.82 0.96
C VAL A 186 -17.86 12.39 1.22
N LEU A 187 -18.74 12.31 0.22
CA LEU A 187 -20.12 12.78 0.26
C LEU A 187 -21.08 11.64 -0.13
N SER A 188 -22.13 11.43 0.64
CA SER A 188 -23.27 10.63 0.20
C SER A 188 -24.44 11.52 -0.18
N THR A 189 -25.26 11.08 -1.12
CA THR A 189 -26.49 11.77 -1.51
C THR A 189 -27.66 10.80 -1.48
N GLY A 190 -28.84 11.31 -1.10
CA GLY A 190 -30.05 10.51 -1.00
C GLY A 190 -30.96 11.00 0.10
N ASN A 191 -32.22 11.32 -0.23
CA ASN A 191 -33.23 11.70 0.76
C ASN A 191 -33.63 10.55 1.70
N GLU A 192 -33.40 9.30 1.27
CA GLU A 192 -33.59 8.10 2.06
C GLU A 192 -32.49 7.91 3.11
N LEU A 193 -31.35 8.59 3.01
CA LEU A 193 -30.20 8.32 3.87
C LEU A 193 -30.29 9.04 5.21
N SER A 194 -29.95 8.33 6.28
CA SER A 194 -29.79 8.88 7.62
C SER A 194 -28.52 8.38 8.31
N ARG A 195 -27.99 9.17 9.23
CA ARG A 195 -26.85 8.77 10.08
C ARG A 195 -27.29 7.90 11.25
N ALA A 196 -28.47 8.16 11.78
CA ALA A 196 -29.06 7.47 12.91
C ALA A 196 -30.58 7.71 12.89
N PHE A 197 -31.34 6.71 13.34
CA PHE A 197 -32.78 6.87 13.52
C PHE A 197 -33.05 7.58 14.84
N ALA A 198 -33.66 8.76 14.83
CA ALA A 198 -33.99 9.50 16.05
C ALA A 198 -35.24 8.94 16.76
N GLU A 199 -36.27 8.56 15.99
CA GLU A 199 -37.57 8.07 16.53
C GLU A 199 -38.02 6.75 15.85
N GLY A 200 -37.17 6.14 15.02
CA GLY A 200 -37.47 4.99 14.17
C GLY A 200 -37.07 5.22 12.71
N PRO A 201 -37.09 4.19 11.84
CA PRO A 201 -36.57 4.30 10.48
C PRO A 201 -37.43 5.13 9.54
N GLY A 202 -38.75 5.18 9.74
CA GLY A 202 -39.67 5.81 8.78
C GLY A 202 -39.43 5.30 7.35
N ASN A 203 -39.20 6.21 6.41
CA ASN A 203 -38.81 5.91 5.02
C ASN A 203 -37.29 6.06 4.77
N GLN A 204 -36.48 5.98 5.83
CA GLN A 204 -35.03 6.14 5.78
C GLN A 204 -34.29 4.83 6.00
N ILE A 205 -33.09 4.76 5.41
CA ILE A 205 -32.09 3.73 5.64
C ILE A 205 -30.81 4.37 6.18
N LEU A 206 -29.97 3.56 6.84
CA LEU A 206 -28.68 4.06 7.34
C LEU A 206 -27.66 4.16 6.22
N ASP A 207 -26.92 5.27 6.21
CA ASP A 207 -25.78 5.48 5.33
C ASP A 207 -24.61 4.56 5.71
N ALA A 208 -24.49 3.46 4.95
CA ALA A 208 -23.39 2.50 5.08
C ALA A 208 -22.19 2.82 4.19
N ASN A 209 -22.38 3.55 3.08
CA ASN A 209 -21.33 3.78 2.09
C ASN A 209 -20.27 4.75 2.62
N ARG A 210 -20.68 5.91 3.13
CA ARG A 210 -19.73 6.91 3.62
C ARG A 210 -18.81 6.38 4.72
N PRO A 211 -19.28 5.73 5.81
CA PRO A 211 -18.36 5.21 6.82
C PRO A 211 -17.42 4.15 6.23
N ALA A 212 -17.89 3.27 5.33
CA ALA A 212 -17.06 2.26 4.69
C ALA A 212 -15.99 2.88 3.76
N LEU A 213 -16.37 3.85 2.92
CA LEU A 213 -15.44 4.56 2.03
C LEU A 213 -14.39 5.34 2.82
N LYS A 214 -14.77 6.00 3.91
CA LYS A 214 -13.81 6.67 4.81
C LYS A 214 -12.83 5.68 5.44
N ALA A 215 -13.30 4.48 5.82
CA ALA A 215 -12.44 3.43 6.34
C ALA A 215 -11.46 2.92 5.27
N LEU A 216 -11.91 2.72 4.04
CA LEU A 216 -11.05 2.34 2.91
C LEU A 216 -10.00 3.41 2.59
N VAL A 217 -10.38 4.70 2.59
CA VAL A 217 -9.42 5.81 2.41
C VAL A 217 -8.30 5.75 3.45
N ARG A 218 -8.64 5.51 4.74
CA ARG A 218 -7.63 5.36 5.80
C ARG A 218 -6.77 4.12 5.59
N ALA A 219 -7.39 2.98 5.33
CA ALA A 219 -6.70 1.71 5.11
C ALA A 219 -5.71 1.77 3.93
N TRP A 220 -6.03 2.54 2.90
CA TRP A 220 -5.19 2.73 1.72
C TRP A 220 -4.25 3.94 1.83
N GLY A 221 -4.12 4.52 3.02
CA GLY A 221 -3.16 5.57 3.29
C GLY A 221 -3.63 6.94 2.82
N GLY A 222 -4.77 7.41 3.33
CA GLY A 222 -5.30 8.74 3.08
C GLY A 222 -6.05 9.30 4.28
N VAL A 223 -6.38 10.59 4.20
CA VAL A 223 -7.15 11.32 5.20
C VAL A 223 -8.55 11.58 4.67
N PRO A 224 -9.60 10.92 5.19
CA PRO A 224 -10.96 11.20 4.76
C PRO A 224 -11.49 12.51 5.36
N LEU A 225 -12.05 13.37 4.52
CA LEU A 225 -12.82 14.55 4.91
C LEU A 225 -14.32 14.22 4.77
N ASP A 226 -15.04 14.25 5.88
CA ASP A 226 -16.46 13.84 5.92
C ASP A 226 -17.36 15.02 5.55
N LEU A 227 -17.94 14.99 4.35
CA LEU A 227 -18.90 16.00 3.91
C LEU A 227 -20.34 15.66 4.32
N GLY A 228 -20.57 14.47 4.89
CA GLY A 228 -21.87 14.01 5.35
C GLY A 228 -22.79 13.52 4.23
N ILE A 229 -24.08 13.76 4.45
CA ILE A 229 -25.16 13.35 3.56
C ILE A 229 -25.79 14.63 3.03
N ALA A 230 -25.79 14.82 1.71
CA ALA A 230 -26.55 15.89 1.08
C ALA A 230 -27.93 15.37 0.66
N PRO A 231 -29.00 16.14 0.92
CA PRO A 231 -30.31 15.83 0.36
C PRO A 231 -30.26 15.94 -1.17
N ASP A 232 -31.16 15.22 -1.84
CA ASP A 232 -31.37 15.36 -3.28
C ASP A 232 -32.14 16.65 -3.57
N ASP A 233 -31.43 17.77 -3.44
CA ASP A 233 -31.87 19.12 -3.74
C ASP A 233 -30.78 19.84 -4.54
N SER A 234 -31.13 20.34 -5.73
CA SER A 234 -30.17 20.91 -6.67
C SER A 234 -29.42 22.12 -6.08
N ALA A 235 -30.11 22.97 -5.31
CA ALA A 235 -29.49 24.13 -4.68
C ALA A 235 -28.49 23.71 -3.60
N THR A 236 -28.88 22.77 -2.73
CA THR A 236 -28.03 22.24 -1.66
C THR A 236 -26.80 21.51 -2.22
N LEU A 237 -26.97 20.70 -3.25
CA LEU A 237 -25.86 20.02 -3.93
C LEU A 237 -24.91 21.03 -4.57
N SER A 238 -25.43 22.05 -5.27
CA SER A 238 -24.60 23.09 -5.89
C SER A 238 -23.80 23.89 -4.86
N VAL A 239 -24.42 24.27 -3.74
CA VAL A 239 -23.74 24.97 -2.63
C VAL A 239 -22.67 24.07 -1.99
N THR A 240 -23.00 22.80 -1.78
CA THR A 240 -22.05 21.82 -1.18
C THR A 240 -20.84 21.63 -2.08
N LEU A 241 -21.04 21.37 -3.37
CA LEU A 241 -19.97 21.21 -4.35
C LEU A 241 -19.14 22.49 -4.52
N SER A 242 -19.77 23.66 -4.51
CA SER A 242 -19.06 24.96 -4.56
C SER A 242 -18.16 25.17 -3.34
N ARG A 243 -18.62 24.77 -2.14
CA ARG A 243 -17.80 24.81 -0.92
C ARG A 243 -16.62 23.85 -0.98
N VAL A 244 -16.83 22.66 -1.54
CA VAL A 244 -15.76 21.68 -1.77
C VAL A 244 -14.69 22.26 -2.70
N LEU A 245 -15.09 22.87 -3.82
CA LEU A 245 -14.16 23.54 -4.74
C LEU A 245 -13.38 24.68 -4.10
N ALA A 246 -14.02 25.43 -3.20
CA ALA A 246 -13.38 26.52 -2.46
C ALA A 246 -12.48 26.03 -1.30
N THR A 247 -12.52 24.73 -0.96
CA THR A 247 -11.73 24.18 0.15
C THR A 247 -10.35 23.74 -0.36
N GLU A 248 -9.30 24.39 0.13
CA GLU A 248 -7.94 24.03 -0.24
C GLU A 248 -7.52 22.64 0.30
N GLY A 249 -6.67 21.97 -0.49
CA GLY A 249 -6.04 20.71 -0.10
C GLY A 249 -6.97 19.49 -0.17
N ILE A 250 -8.04 19.52 -0.96
CA ILE A 250 -8.78 18.31 -1.33
C ILE A 250 -8.16 17.74 -2.61
N ASP A 251 -7.73 16.48 -2.56
CA ASP A 251 -7.05 15.82 -3.68
C ASP A 251 -7.99 14.96 -4.53
N LEU A 252 -9.12 14.56 -3.97
CA LEU A 252 -10.15 13.75 -4.61
C LEU A 252 -11.47 13.94 -3.90
N LEU A 253 -12.54 14.15 -4.67
CA LEU A 253 -13.91 14.04 -4.18
C LEU A 253 -14.45 12.64 -4.54
N VAL A 254 -14.95 11.92 -3.55
CA VAL A 254 -15.67 10.65 -3.73
C VAL A 254 -17.13 10.87 -3.36
N THR A 255 -18.03 10.57 -4.29
CA THR A 255 -19.48 10.61 -4.04
C THR A 255 -20.06 9.20 -4.06
N SER A 256 -21.13 8.96 -3.28
CA SER A 256 -21.90 7.73 -3.34
C SER A 256 -23.40 8.02 -3.34
N GLY A 257 -24.14 7.43 -4.27
CA GLY A 257 -25.54 7.83 -4.50
C GLY A 257 -25.62 8.92 -5.58
N GLY A 258 -26.81 9.12 -6.16
CA GLY A 258 -27.00 10.13 -7.20
C GLY A 258 -26.10 9.98 -8.44
N ALA A 259 -25.69 8.76 -8.82
CA ALA A 259 -24.90 8.52 -10.05
C ALA A 259 -25.66 7.66 -11.08
N SER A 260 -26.95 7.42 -10.85
CA SER A 260 -27.80 6.57 -11.68
C SER A 260 -28.50 7.38 -12.76
N VAL A 261 -28.82 6.78 -13.91
CA VAL A 261 -29.53 7.47 -15.00
C VAL A 261 -31.04 7.59 -14.79
N GLY A 262 -31.49 7.70 -13.54
CA GLY A 262 -32.89 7.93 -13.23
C GLY A 262 -33.19 9.44 -13.20
N ASP A 263 -34.47 9.79 -13.38
CA ASP A 263 -34.96 11.19 -13.39
C ASP A 263 -34.67 11.97 -12.08
N PHE A 264 -34.20 11.28 -11.05
CA PHE A 264 -33.87 11.82 -9.73
C PHE A 264 -32.35 11.94 -9.46
N ASP A 265 -31.50 11.68 -10.44
CA ASP A 265 -30.07 12.02 -10.32
C ASP A 265 -29.89 13.54 -10.45
N LEU A 266 -29.80 14.20 -9.29
CA LEU A 266 -29.57 15.64 -9.19
C LEU A 266 -28.09 15.99 -8.99
N LEU A 267 -27.23 15.01 -8.70
CA LEU A 267 -25.80 15.22 -8.50
C LEU A 267 -25.09 15.41 -9.85
N SER A 268 -25.40 14.58 -10.86
CA SER A 268 -24.82 14.72 -12.20
C SER A 268 -25.13 16.08 -12.84
N PRO A 269 -26.38 16.60 -12.81
CA PRO A 269 -26.70 17.96 -13.25
C PRO A 269 -26.02 19.05 -12.41
N ALA A 270 -25.97 18.92 -11.08
CA ALA A 270 -25.31 19.91 -10.21
C ALA A 270 -23.80 20.01 -10.50
N MET A 271 -23.13 18.88 -10.70
CA MET A 271 -21.73 18.83 -11.14
C MET A 271 -21.58 19.46 -12.53
N ALA A 272 -22.47 19.14 -13.48
CA ALA A 272 -22.42 19.72 -14.83
C ALA A 272 -22.57 21.25 -14.81
N GLY A 273 -23.47 21.79 -13.98
CA GLY A 273 -23.65 23.23 -13.80
C GLY A 273 -22.42 23.95 -13.21
N LEU A 274 -21.54 23.21 -12.56
CA LEU A 274 -20.26 23.69 -12.02
C LEU A 274 -19.06 23.36 -12.94
N GLY A 275 -19.32 22.95 -14.18
CA GLY A 275 -18.28 22.70 -15.18
C GLY A 275 -17.61 21.33 -15.06
N PHE A 276 -18.35 20.29 -14.66
CA PHE A 276 -17.81 18.94 -14.61
C PHE A 276 -17.45 18.39 -15.98
N GLU A 277 -16.17 18.02 -16.14
CA GLU A 277 -15.60 17.44 -17.34
C GLU A 277 -15.43 15.92 -17.14
N PRO A 278 -16.32 15.09 -17.72
CA PRO A 278 -16.25 13.64 -17.56
C PRO A 278 -15.10 13.02 -18.37
N ALA A 279 -14.33 12.12 -17.76
CA ALA A 279 -13.50 11.18 -18.50
C ALA A 279 -14.29 9.94 -18.95
N PHE A 280 -15.28 9.53 -18.13
CA PHE A 280 -16.32 8.56 -18.44
C PHE A 280 -17.46 8.67 -17.43
N ARG A 281 -18.66 8.23 -17.80
CA ARG A 281 -19.86 8.25 -16.91
C ARG A 281 -20.36 6.90 -16.46
N LYS A 282 -19.94 5.83 -17.14
CA LYS A 282 -20.31 4.45 -16.83
C LYS A 282 -19.14 3.53 -17.14
N VAL A 283 -19.17 2.35 -16.54
CA VAL A 283 -18.20 1.29 -16.82
C VAL A 283 -18.95 -0.01 -17.16
N ARG A 284 -18.41 -0.81 -18.08
CA ARG A 284 -19.01 -2.08 -18.52
C ARG A 284 -18.80 -3.21 -17.51
N MET A 285 -19.31 -3.02 -16.29
CA MET A 285 -19.16 -3.98 -15.20
C MET A 285 -20.44 -4.23 -14.39
N ARG A 286 -20.44 -5.35 -13.66
CA ARG A 286 -21.50 -5.74 -12.72
C ARG A 286 -20.89 -6.32 -11.43
N PRO A 287 -21.26 -5.84 -10.24
CA PRO A 287 -21.95 -4.58 -10.00
C PRO A 287 -21.07 -3.37 -10.36
N GLY A 288 -21.66 -2.16 -10.35
CA GLY A 288 -20.89 -0.91 -10.47
C GLY A 288 -20.93 -0.17 -11.80
N LYS A 289 -21.89 -0.51 -12.68
CA LYS A 289 -22.15 0.18 -13.96
C LYS A 289 -22.14 1.72 -13.87
N ALA A 290 -22.68 2.27 -12.79
CA ALA A 290 -22.85 3.70 -12.57
C ALA A 290 -21.60 4.44 -12.05
N THR A 291 -20.43 3.79 -12.09
CA THR A 291 -19.18 4.44 -11.72
C THR A 291 -18.79 5.49 -12.77
N LEU A 292 -18.46 6.69 -12.32
CA LEU A 292 -18.01 7.80 -13.16
C LEU A 292 -16.72 8.40 -12.63
N PHE A 293 -15.95 9.01 -13.54
CA PHE A 293 -14.77 9.79 -13.19
C PHE A 293 -14.66 11.01 -14.10
N GLY A 294 -14.16 12.11 -13.54
CA GLY A 294 -13.89 13.34 -14.27
C GLY A 294 -13.36 14.41 -13.34
N HIS A 295 -13.42 15.66 -13.78
CA HIS A 295 -12.86 16.80 -13.05
C HIS A 295 -13.89 17.90 -12.88
N LEU A 296 -13.88 18.52 -11.71
CA LEU A 296 -14.59 19.76 -11.43
C LEU A 296 -13.54 20.86 -11.25
N GLY A 297 -13.27 21.60 -12.32
CA GLY A 297 -12.05 22.43 -12.38
C GLY A 297 -10.80 21.56 -12.18
N PRO A 298 -9.89 21.88 -11.23
CA PRO A 298 -8.72 21.05 -10.96
C PRO A 298 -9.00 19.81 -10.09
N LEU A 299 -10.18 19.72 -9.48
CA LEU A 299 -10.51 18.68 -8.50
C LEU A 299 -11.02 17.41 -9.20
N PRO A 300 -10.31 16.27 -9.13
CA PRO A 300 -10.85 15.01 -9.63
C PRO A 300 -12.04 14.54 -8.77
N VAL A 301 -13.03 13.95 -9.42
CA VAL A 301 -14.25 13.41 -8.81
C VAL A 301 -14.42 11.96 -9.24
N LEU A 302 -14.58 11.07 -8.27
CA LEU A 302 -14.94 9.66 -8.46
C LEU A 302 -16.35 9.44 -7.90
N GLY A 303 -17.33 9.27 -8.79
CA GLY A 303 -18.70 8.97 -8.41
C GLY A 303 -18.95 7.47 -8.37
N LEU A 304 -19.44 6.99 -7.24
CA LEU A 304 -19.73 5.58 -6.98
C LEU A 304 -21.24 5.32 -6.93
N PRO A 305 -21.70 4.10 -7.29
CA PRO A 305 -23.10 3.72 -7.17
C PRO A 305 -23.64 3.85 -5.74
N GLY A 306 -24.97 4.05 -5.58
CA GLY A 306 -25.63 4.11 -4.27
C GLY A 306 -25.74 2.76 -3.54
N ASN A 307 -25.86 1.65 -4.28
CA ASN A 307 -25.91 0.31 -3.68
C ASN A 307 -24.58 -0.08 -3.04
N ALA A 308 -24.60 -0.53 -1.78
CA ALA A 308 -23.39 -0.71 -0.99
C ALA A 308 -22.37 -1.69 -1.58
N VAL A 309 -22.80 -2.84 -2.08
CA VAL A 309 -21.87 -3.79 -2.73
C VAL A 309 -21.28 -3.18 -4.00
N ALA A 310 -22.11 -2.49 -4.78
CA ALA A 310 -21.65 -1.83 -5.99
C ALA A 310 -20.64 -0.71 -5.68
N ALA A 311 -20.87 0.08 -4.64
CA ALA A 311 -19.96 1.14 -4.19
C ALA A 311 -18.60 0.56 -3.78
N LEU A 312 -18.59 -0.49 -2.95
CA LEU A 312 -17.35 -1.07 -2.42
C LEU A 312 -16.55 -1.88 -3.45
N VAL A 313 -17.23 -2.60 -4.35
CA VAL A 313 -16.57 -3.22 -5.52
C VAL A 313 -15.95 -2.15 -6.42
N SER A 314 -16.68 -1.05 -6.67
CA SER A 314 -16.16 0.07 -7.47
C SER A 314 -15.01 0.80 -6.76
N ALA A 315 -15.05 0.92 -5.43
CA ALA A 315 -13.95 1.46 -4.65
C ALA A 315 -12.69 0.59 -4.76
N LEU A 316 -12.82 -0.74 -4.67
CA LEU A 316 -11.69 -1.66 -4.87
C LEU A 316 -11.08 -1.51 -6.27
N LEU A 317 -11.92 -1.35 -7.30
CA LEU A 317 -11.47 -1.28 -8.70
C LEU A 317 -10.92 0.10 -9.08
N PHE A 318 -11.45 1.20 -8.54
CA PHE A 318 -11.14 2.57 -8.99
C PHE A 318 -10.55 3.45 -7.89
N LEU A 319 -11.13 3.44 -6.68
CA LEU A 319 -10.61 4.25 -5.58
C LEU A 319 -9.25 3.74 -5.10
N LYS A 320 -9.04 2.42 -5.00
CA LYS A 320 -7.74 1.87 -4.59
C LYS A 320 -6.60 2.27 -5.54
N PRO A 321 -6.72 2.12 -6.88
CA PRO A 321 -5.74 2.68 -7.81
C PRO A 321 -5.59 4.20 -7.71
N ALA A 322 -6.69 4.95 -7.48
CA ALA A 322 -6.63 6.39 -7.25
C ALA A 322 -5.73 6.72 -6.05
N MET A 323 -5.95 6.04 -4.92
CA MET A 323 -5.15 6.22 -3.71
C MET A 323 -3.68 5.87 -3.94
N ALA A 324 -3.40 4.81 -4.69
CA ALA A 324 -2.04 4.43 -5.07
C ALA A 324 -1.34 5.55 -5.85
N ARG A 325 -1.98 6.06 -6.91
CA ARG A 325 -1.43 7.14 -7.74
C ARG A 325 -1.30 8.46 -7.01
N LEU A 326 -2.31 8.86 -6.24
CA LEU A 326 -2.26 10.03 -5.38
C LEU A 326 -1.11 9.91 -4.37
N SER A 327 -0.89 8.73 -3.79
CA SER A 327 0.19 8.49 -2.82
C SER A 327 1.59 8.37 -3.45
N GLY A 328 1.72 8.52 -4.77
CA GLY A 328 3.01 8.43 -5.46
C GLY A 328 3.53 7.01 -5.70
N THR A 329 2.69 5.99 -5.53
CA THR A 329 3.04 4.64 -6.01
C THR A 329 2.67 4.50 -7.50
N GLU A 330 3.16 3.43 -8.10
CA GLU A 330 2.83 3.09 -9.48
C GLU A 330 1.31 2.90 -9.65
N TRP A 331 0.76 3.45 -10.74
CA TRP A 331 -0.62 3.19 -11.15
C TRP A 331 -0.72 1.77 -11.69
N ALA A 332 -1.25 0.87 -10.88
CA ALA A 332 -1.50 -0.50 -11.29
C ALA A 332 -2.99 -0.82 -11.12
N ALA A 333 -3.57 -1.44 -12.15
CA ALA A 333 -4.87 -2.09 -12.00
C ALA A 333 -4.76 -3.21 -10.94
N PRO A 334 -5.84 -3.51 -10.21
CA PRO A 334 -5.86 -4.66 -9.31
C PRO A 334 -5.46 -5.93 -10.08
N SER A 335 -4.38 -6.59 -9.65
CA SER A 335 -3.89 -7.81 -10.30
C SER A 335 -4.67 -9.02 -9.78
N PRO A 336 -5.40 -9.75 -10.63
CA PRO A 336 -6.11 -10.94 -10.18
C PRO A 336 -5.16 -12.07 -9.82
N GLU A 337 -5.45 -12.76 -8.72
CA GLU A 337 -4.83 -14.04 -8.36
C GLU A 337 -5.57 -15.20 -9.04
N ARG A 338 -4.92 -16.35 -9.17
CA ARG A 338 -5.57 -17.57 -9.69
C ARG A 338 -6.02 -18.45 -8.53
N ALA A 339 -7.26 -18.93 -8.60
CA ALA A 339 -7.82 -19.96 -7.73
C ALA A 339 -8.55 -21.03 -8.57
N VAL A 340 -9.02 -22.08 -7.90
CA VAL A 340 -9.84 -23.13 -8.51
C VAL A 340 -11.28 -23.01 -8.01
N LEU A 341 -12.27 -23.06 -8.90
CA LEU A 341 -13.67 -23.00 -8.49
C LEU A 341 -14.08 -24.24 -7.69
N ALA A 342 -14.74 -24.02 -6.55
CA ALA A 342 -15.40 -25.08 -5.79
C ALA A 342 -16.89 -25.20 -6.14
N THR A 343 -17.46 -24.17 -6.77
CA THR A 343 -18.89 -24.07 -7.13
C THR A 343 -19.06 -23.80 -8.62
N ALA A 344 -20.04 -24.44 -9.26
CA ALA A 344 -20.39 -24.15 -10.65
C ALA A 344 -20.90 -22.71 -10.80
N LEU A 345 -20.59 -22.07 -11.92
CA LEU A 345 -21.01 -20.72 -12.25
C LEU A 345 -21.79 -20.68 -13.57
N PRO A 346 -22.87 -19.89 -13.64
CA PRO A 346 -23.60 -19.69 -14.89
C PRO A 346 -22.78 -18.86 -15.90
N ALA A 347 -23.23 -18.86 -17.15
CA ALA A 347 -22.75 -17.91 -18.15
C ALA A 347 -23.01 -16.46 -17.69
N THR A 348 -22.14 -15.55 -18.09
CA THR A 348 -22.33 -14.12 -17.84
C THR A 348 -22.88 -13.41 -19.07
N GLY A 349 -23.51 -12.25 -18.86
CA GLY A 349 -23.92 -11.37 -19.95
C GLY A 349 -22.79 -10.44 -20.43
N PRO A 350 -23.13 -9.32 -21.09
CA PRO A 350 -22.19 -8.46 -21.84
C PRO A 350 -21.33 -7.55 -20.95
N ARG A 351 -21.18 -7.87 -19.67
CA ARG A 351 -20.43 -7.08 -18.70
C ARG A 351 -19.56 -8.00 -17.87
N THR A 352 -18.33 -7.56 -17.63
CA THR A 352 -17.47 -8.22 -16.64
C THR A 352 -18.19 -8.25 -15.30
N THR A 353 -18.34 -9.45 -14.76
CA THR A 353 -19.12 -9.72 -13.56
C THR A 353 -18.19 -10.10 -12.41
N PHE A 354 -18.33 -9.38 -11.30
CA PHE A 354 -17.63 -9.62 -10.05
C PHE A 354 -18.55 -10.34 -9.07
N LEU A 355 -18.20 -11.57 -8.71
CA LEU A 355 -19.00 -12.42 -7.82
C LEU A 355 -18.30 -12.58 -6.49
N ARG A 356 -19.00 -12.31 -5.38
CA ARG A 356 -18.43 -12.48 -4.04
C ARG A 356 -18.28 -13.95 -3.72
N GLY A 357 -17.18 -14.30 -3.05
CA GLY A 357 -16.91 -15.65 -2.63
C GLY A 357 -15.91 -15.70 -1.50
N GLN A 358 -15.74 -16.91 -0.99
CA GLN A 358 -14.81 -17.23 0.09
C GLN A 358 -13.66 -18.05 -0.45
N LEU A 359 -12.49 -17.83 0.13
CA LEU A 359 -11.29 -18.60 -0.17
C LEU A 359 -11.25 -19.84 0.71
N GLY A 360 -10.98 -20.97 0.08
CA GLY A 360 -10.70 -22.24 0.74
C GLY A 360 -9.35 -22.79 0.32
N ARG A 361 -9.12 -24.03 0.75
CA ARG A 361 -8.03 -24.86 0.24
C ARG A 361 -8.56 -26.25 -0.05
N ASP A 362 -8.04 -26.90 -1.09
CA ASP A 362 -8.26 -28.32 -1.31
C ASP A 362 -7.37 -29.19 -0.41
N GLU A 363 -7.48 -30.51 -0.54
CA GLU A 363 -6.70 -31.48 0.25
C GLU A 363 -5.19 -31.37 0.01
N GLN A 364 -4.77 -30.84 -1.13
CA GLN A 364 -3.38 -30.60 -1.49
C GLN A 364 -2.90 -29.19 -1.09
N GLY A 365 -3.77 -28.39 -0.47
CA GLY A 365 -3.49 -27.05 0.02
C GLY A 365 -3.57 -25.96 -1.05
N ALA A 366 -4.01 -26.26 -2.28
CA ALA A 366 -4.16 -25.27 -3.34
C ALA A 366 -5.38 -24.36 -3.09
N PRO A 367 -5.32 -23.07 -3.47
CA PRO A 367 -6.40 -22.12 -3.18
C PRO A 367 -7.65 -22.44 -4.01
N THR A 368 -8.76 -22.64 -3.31
CA THR A 368 -10.09 -22.80 -3.91
C THR A 368 -10.95 -21.57 -3.68
N PHE A 369 -11.98 -21.38 -4.50
CA PHE A 369 -12.91 -20.27 -4.38
C PHE A 369 -14.35 -20.74 -4.52
N SER A 370 -15.16 -20.47 -3.49
CA SER A 370 -16.58 -20.77 -3.44
C SER A 370 -17.38 -19.49 -3.62
N VAL A 371 -18.16 -19.38 -4.68
CA VAL A 371 -19.05 -18.22 -4.87
C VAL A 371 -20.24 -18.33 -3.93
N MET A 372 -20.55 -17.22 -3.25
CA MET A 372 -21.68 -17.15 -2.32
C MET A 372 -23.00 -17.22 -3.10
N ALA A 373 -24.02 -17.87 -2.53
CA ALA A 373 -25.31 -18.03 -3.20
C ALA A 373 -26.02 -16.69 -3.45
N GLU A 374 -25.97 -15.78 -2.49
CA GLU A 374 -26.60 -14.46 -2.59
C GLU A 374 -25.66 -13.44 -3.23
N GLN A 375 -26.08 -12.91 -4.39
CA GLN A 375 -25.30 -11.98 -5.21
C GLN A 375 -25.99 -10.62 -5.41
N ASP A 376 -27.03 -10.29 -4.63
CA ASP A 376 -27.68 -8.97 -4.66
C ASP A 376 -26.70 -7.84 -4.30
N ASN A 377 -26.83 -6.70 -4.99
CA ASN A 377 -25.93 -5.56 -4.88
C ASN A 377 -26.14 -4.73 -3.59
N ALA A 378 -27.22 -4.98 -2.85
CA ALA A 378 -27.52 -4.32 -1.58
C ALA A 378 -27.07 -5.15 -0.36
N MET A 379 -26.74 -6.44 -0.55
CA MET A 379 -26.44 -7.37 0.54
C MET A 379 -25.02 -7.18 1.09
N LEU A 380 -24.87 -6.16 1.94
CA LEU A 380 -23.61 -5.81 2.60
C LEU A 380 -23.12 -6.89 3.58
N SER A 381 -24.03 -7.66 4.21
CA SER A 381 -23.69 -8.77 5.08
C SER A 381 -22.86 -9.84 4.36
N GLU A 382 -23.25 -10.19 3.14
CA GLU A 382 -22.54 -11.17 2.32
C GLU A 382 -21.17 -10.64 1.90
N LEU A 383 -21.10 -9.34 1.55
CA LEU A 383 -19.82 -8.72 1.23
C LEU A 383 -18.86 -8.73 2.42
N ALA A 384 -19.35 -8.52 3.64
CA ALA A 384 -18.53 -8.55 4.85
C ALA A 384 -17.95 -9.94 5.17
N LEU A 385 -18.58 -11.01 4.67
CA LEU A 385 -18.12 -12.40 4.81
C LEU A 385 -17.24 -12.86 3.64
N ALA A 386 -17.16 -12.09 2.56
CA ALA A 386 -16.43 -12.45 1.35
C ALA A 386 -14.94 -12.15 1.49
N ASP A 387 -14.10 -13.08 1.05
CA ASP A 387 -12.64 -12.90 1.02
C ASP A 387 -12.17 -12.24 -0.28
N ALA A 388 -12.89 -12.50 -1.38
CA ALA A 388 -12.52 -12.03 -2.71
C ALA A 388 -13.72 -11.95 -3.66
N LEU A 389 -13.45 -11.39 -4.84
CA LEU A 389 -14.34 -11.33 -5.99
C LEU A 389 -13.81 -12.24 -7.10
N ALA A 390 -14.59 -13.21 -7.58
CA ALA A 390 -14.29 -13.83 -8.87
C ALA A 390 -14.51 -12.82 -10.00
N VAL A 391 -13.53 -12.72 -10.89
CA VAL A 391 -13.56 -11.90 -12.09
C VAL A 391 -14.01 -12.76 -13.26
N ARG A 392 -15.26 -12.59 -13.67
CA ARG A 392 -15.83 -13.30 -14.84
C ARG A 392 -15.89 -12.33 -16.01
N PRO A 393 -15.14 -12.56 -17.12
CA PRO A 393 -15.18 -11.71 -18.30
C PRO A 393 -16.61 -11.55 -18.86
N ALA A 394 -16.85 -10.49 -19.63
CA ALA A 394 -18.08 -10.36 -20.40
C ALA A 394 -18.29 -11.58 -21.30
N ASP A 395 -19.54 -12.04 -21.41
CA ASP A 395 -19.97 -13.15 -22.26
C ASP A 395 -19.22 -14.49 -21.99
N ALA A 396 -18.64 -14.64 -20.79
CA ALA A 396 -18.00 -15.89 -20.38
C ALA A 396 -19.00 -17.07 -20.33
N PRO A 397 -18.63 -18.24 -20.87
CA PRO A 397 -19.45 -19.44 -20.80
C PRO A 397 -19.58 -19.95 -19.35
N PRO A 398 -20.53 -20.84 -19.03
CA PRO A 398 -20.61 -21.47 -17.71
C PRO A 398 -19.26 -22.10 -17.31
N ALA A 399 -18.97 -22.13 -16.01
CA ALA A 399 -17.76 -22.77 -15.48
C ALA A 399 -18.13 -23.83 -14.45
N ALA A 400 -17.37 -24.91 -14.40
CA ALA A 400 -17.56 -26.04 -13.50
C ALA A 400 -16.62 -25.98 -12.30
N PRO A 401 -16.93 -26.69 -11.19
CA PRO A 401 -15.94 -26.95 -10.15
C PRO A 401 -14.68 -27.59 -10.74
N GLY A 402 -13.51 -27.16 -10.29
CA GLY A 402 -12.21 -27.57 -10.84
C GLY A 402 -11.66 -26.61 -11.91
N ASP A 403 -12.50 -25.74 -12.49
CA ASP A 403 -12.02 -24.77 -13.47
C ASP A 403 -11.19 -23.64 -12.80
N PRO A 404 -10.16 -23.12 -13.49
CA PRO A 404 -9.42 -21.97 -13.00
C PRO A 404 -10.28 -20.70 -13.02
N VAL A 405 -10.16 -19.87 -11.99
CA VAL A 405 -10.83 -18.58 -11.90
C VAL A 405 -9.85 -17.49 -11.45
N ALA A 406 -9.98 -16.31 -12.04
CA ALA A 406 -9.29 -15.11 -11.60
C ALA A 406 -10.05 -14.48 -10.43
N ILE A 407 -9.36 -14.11 -9.36
CA ILE A 407 -9.97 -13.52 -8.16
C ILE A 407 -9.29 -12.20 -7.77
N LEU A 408 -10.05 -11.27 -7.21
CA LEU A 408 -9.55 -10.04 -6.59
C LEU A 408 -9.86 -10.06 -5.11
N ARG A 409 -8.84 -10.12 -4.26
CA ARG A 409 -9.01 -10.15 -2.81
C ARG A 409 -9.49 -8.80 -2.28
N PHE A 410 -10.35 -8.84 -1.26
CA PHE A 410 -10.58 -7.68 -0.43
C PHE A 410 -9.37 -7.48 0.45
N ASP A 411 -8.55 -6.50 0.08
CA ASP A 411 -7.38 -6.12 0.86
C ASP A 411 -7.83 -5.27 2.06
N LEU A 412 -8.21 -5.95 3.14
CA LEU A 412 -8.61 -5.36 4.41
C LEU A 412 -7.42 -5.14 5.37
N SER A 413 -6.22 -5.57 4.98
CA SER A 413 -5.05 -5.32 5.81
C SER A 413 -4.60 -3.88 5.60
N PRO A 414 -4.40 -3.08 6.67
CA PRO A 414 -3.50 -1.94 6.56
C PRO A 414 -2.19 -2.52 6.05
N GLY A 415 -1.74 -2.08 4.87
CA GLY A 415 -0.40 -2.38 4.40
C GLY A 415 0.59 -1.73 5.37
N PHE A 416 0.92 -2.43 6.45
CA PHE A 416 2.05 -2.12 7.32
C PHE A 416 3.36 -2.39 6.59
#